data_AF-A0AAV6U3Z0-F1
#
_entry.id   AF-A0AAV6U3Z0-F1
#
_cell.length_a   1.000
_cell.length_b   1.000
_cell.length_c   1.000
_cell.angle_alpha   90.00
_cell.angle_beta   90.00
_cell.angle_gamma   90.00
#
_symmetry.space_group_name_H-M   'P 1'
#
loop_
_entity.id
_entity.type
_entity.pdbx_description
1 polymer ?
#
loop_
_entity_poly.entity_id
_entity_poly.type
_entity_poly.pdbx_seq_one_letter_code
_entity_poly.pdbx_strand_id
1 'polypeptide(L)'
;MLEARQFTLHTDHKPLTYAFRQRSDKCSPRQARQLDFISQFTTDIRYIKGSENIVADTLSRISSISMPSPIDYEQIAQAQQNDPELQSLLSNSNIFHFKK
;
A
#
# COMPACT_ATOMS: atom_id res chain seq x y z
N MET A 1 -7.14 5.49 -9.90
CA MET A 1 -6.37 6.68 -10.34
C MET A 1 -6.42 7.71 -9.21
N LEU A 2 -5.26 8.17 -8.73
CA LEU A 2 -5.16 9.19 -7.67
C LEU A 2 -5.05 10.62 -8.22
N GLU A 3 -4.93 10.75 -9.54
CA GLU A 3 -4.88 12.03 -10.25
C GLU A 3 -6.08 12.90 -9.89
N ALA A 4 -5.81 14.20 -9.66
CA ALA A 4 -6.77 15.22 -9.27
C ALA A 4 -7.54 14.95 -7.95
N ARG A 5 -7.12 13.99 -7.13
CA ARG A 5 -7.69 13.76 -5.80
C ARG A 5 -6.77 14.32 -4.73
N GLN A 6 -7.33 15.05 -3.76
CA GLN A 6 -6.59 15.41 -2.57
C GLN A 6 -6.45 14.18 -1.67
N PHE A 7 -5.23 13.86 -1.30
CA PHE A 7 -4.92 12.83 -0.33
C PHE A 7 -3.66 13.17 0.46
N THR A 8 -3.55 12.57 1.63
CA THR A 8 -2.39 12.68 2.51
C THR A 8 -1.52 11.45 2.36
N LEU A 9 -0.22 11.64 2.14
CA LEU A 9 0.76 10.56 2.13
C LEU A 9 1.28 10.33 3.56
N HIS A 10 1.00 9.15 4.13
CA HIS A 10 1.56 8.74 5.40
C HIS A 10 2.88 7.97 5.19
N THR A 11 3.90 8.28 5.98
CA THR A 11 5.21 7.62 5.92
C THR A 11 5.85 7.56 7.30
N ASP A 12 6.63 6.51 7.56
CA ASP A 12 7.52 6.43 8.72
C ASP A 12 8.89 7.09 8.46
N HIS A 13 9.13 7.61 7.25
CA HIS A 13 10.35 8.32 6.92
C HIS A 13 10.25 9.81 7.29
N LYS A 14 10.60 10.12 8.54
CA LYS A 14 10.51 11.48 9.12
C LYS A 14 11.18 12.60 8.29
N PRO A 15 12.33 12.41 7.61
CA PRO A 15 12.89 13.47 6.77
C PRO A 15 11.99 13.87 5.58
N LEU A 16 11.15 12.94 5.08
CA LEU A 16 10.34 13.20 3.89
C LEU A 16 9.20 14.19 4.15
N THR A 17 8.74 14.34 5.39
CA THR A 17 7.67 15.30 5.74
C THR A 17 8.09 16.76 5.58
N TYR A 18 9.40 17.02 5.61
CA TYR A 18 9.97 18.36 5.44
C TYR A 18 10.61 18.54 4.06
N ALA A 19 10.59 17.53 3.20
CA ALA A 19 11.35 17.53 1.95
C ALA A 19 10.94 18.67 1.00
N PHE A 20 9.65 19.01 0.94
CA PHE A 20 9.15 20.14 0.14
C PHE A 20 9.40 21.52 0.77
N ARG A 21 9.79 21.57 2.05
CA ARG A 21 10.16 22.82 2.75
C ARG A 21 11.67 23.05 2.77
N GLN A 22 12.45 22.02 2.46
CA GLN A 22 13.89 22.08 2.46
C GLN A 22 14.39 22.86 1.24
N ARG A 23 15.49 23.61 1.42
CA ARG A 23 16.13 24.30 0.30
C ARG A 23 16.69 23.27 -0.71
N SER A 24 16.56 23.60 -1.99
CA SER A 24 16.92 22.72 -3.11
C SER A 24 18.42 22.42 -3.19
N ASP A 25 19.28 23.29 -2.63
CA ASP A 25 20.73 23.12 -2.51
C ASP A 25 21.15 21.91 -1.67
N LYS A 26 20.28 21.44 -0.77
CA LYS A 26 20.51 20.26 0.08
C LYS A 26 19.96 18.97 -0.53
N CYS A 27 19.41 19.01 -1.74
CA CYS A 27 18.76 17.89 -2.40
C CYS A 27 19.64 17.38 -3.53
N SER A 28 19.94 16.08 -3.56
CA SER A 28 20.63 15.49 -4.71
C SER A 28 19.75 15.58 -5.97
N PRO A 29 20.34 15.61 -7.19
CA PRO A 29 19.56 15.63 -8.43
C PRO A 29 18.54 14.48 -8.53
N ARG A 30 18.87 13.31 -7.95
CA ARG A 30 17.95 12.16 -7.88
C ARG A 30 16.76 12.44 -6.97
N GLN A 31 17.01 12.94 -5.76
CA GLN A 31 15.94 13.29 -4.83
C GLN A 31 15.04 14.40 -5.39
N ALA A 32 15.62 15.40 -6.06
CA ALA A 32 14.87 16.48 -6.70
C ALA A 32 13.88 15.95 -7.74
N ARG A 33 14.32 15.06 -8.64
CA ARG A 33 13.45 14.42 -9.63
C ARG A 33 12.34 13.57 -8.99
N GLN A 34 12.65 12.86 -7.91
CA GLN A 34 11.65 12.06 -7.20
C GLN A 34 10.61 12.94 -6.49
N LEU A 35 11.05 14.02 -5.85
CA LEU A 35 10.13 14.97 -5.22
C LEU A 35 9.27 15.70 -6.25
N ASP A 36 9.84 16.04 -7.41
CA ASP A 36 9.09 16.65 -8.51
C ASP A 36 8.03 15.69 -9.09
N PHE A 37 8.32 14.40 -9.15
CA PHE A 37 7.32 13.40 -9.51
C PHE A 37 6.22 13.27 -8.44
N ILE A 38 6.59 13.22 -7.16
CA ILE A 38 5.61 13.10 -6.05
C ILE A 38 4.72 14.33 -5.97
N SER A 39 5.26 15.53 -6.23
CA SER A 39 4.53 16.80 -6.14
C SER A 39 3.37 16.90 -7.14
N GLN A 40 3.44 16.17 -8.26
CA GLN A 40 2.35 16.08 -9.23
C GLN A 40 1.10 15.43 -8.65
N PHE A 41 1.23 14.66 -7.56
CA PHE A 41 0.12 14.00 -6.88
C PHE A 41 -0.25 14.68 -5.55
N THR A 42 0.73 14.93 -4.68
CA THR A 42 0.49 15.58 -3.38
C THR A 42 1.78 16.15 -2.79
N THR A 43 1.62 17.19 -1.96
CA THR A 43 2.66 17.70 -1.07
C THR A 43 2.30 17.56 0.42
N ASP A 44 1.11 17.04 0.74
CA ASP A 44 0.68 16.77 2.13
C ASP A 44 1.26 15.41 2.57
N ILE A 45 2.44 15.45 3.18
CA ILE A 45 3.15 14.27 3.69
C ILE A 45 3.19 14.34 5.22
N ARG A 46 2.69 13.30 5.90
CA ARG A 46 2.62 13.21 7.36
C ARG A 46 3.37 12.00 7.89
N TYR A 47 4.08 12.24 8.98
CA TYR A 47 4.79 11.18 9.67
C TYR A 47 3.81 10.32 10.48
N ILE A 48 3.97 9.00 10.41
CA ILE A 48 3.39 8.04 11.34
C ILE A 48 4.51 7.20 11.94
N LYS A 49 4.33 6.70 13.17
CA LYS A 49 5.35 5.85 13.77
C LYS A 49 5.45 4.53 12.99
N GLY A 50 6.65 3.97 12.85
CA GLY A 50 6.83 2.68 12.17
C GLY A 50 5.98 1.56 12.77
N SER A 51 5.76 1.58 14.08
CA SER A 51 4.84 0.64 14.77
C SER A 51 3.37 0.79 14.40
N GLU A 52 2.99 1.91 13.78
CA GLU A 52 1.64 2.18 13.26
C GLU A 52 1.57 1.99 11.74
N ASN A 53 2.73 1.92 11.06
CA ASN A 53 2.85 1.70 9.62
C ASN A 53 2.87 0.20 9.23
N ILE A 54 2.18 -0.64 10.02
CA ILE A 54 2.28 -2.11 9.95
C ILE A 54 1.93 -2.61 8.55
N VAL A 55 0.86 -2.09 7.94
CA VAL A 55 0.40 -2.55 6.63
C VAL A 55 1.43 -2.27 5.53
N ALA A 56 2.04 -1.08 5.52
CA ALA A 56 3.05 -0.77 4.52
C ALA A 56 4.35 -1.55 4.78
N ASP A 57 4.75 -1.71 6.04
CA ASP A 57 5.94 -2.49 6.41
C ASP A 57 5.79 -3.96 5.99
N THR A 58 4.66 -4.60 6.27
CA THR A 58 4.40 -6.00 5.88
C THR A 58 4.44 -6.18 4.37
N LEU A 59 3.78 -5.29 3.61
CA LEU A 59 3.77 -5.34 2.15
C LEU A 59 5.15 -5.05 1.55
N SER A 60 5.93 -4.14 2.15
CA SER A 60 7.30 -3.84 1.69
C SER A 60 8.27 -5.01 1.86
N ARG A 61 7.94 -5.95 2.77
CA ARG A 61 8.76 -7.12 3.11
C ARG A 61 8.33 -8.40 2.40
N ILE A 62 7.41 -8.37 1.43
CA ILE A 62 6.95 -9.57 0.72
C ILE A 62 8.11 -10.35 0.09
N SER A 63 9.16 -9.69 -0.42
CA SER A 63 10.34 -10.38 -0.97
C SER A 63 11.18 -11.12 0.08
N SER A 64 11.00 -10.82 1.37
CA SER A 64 11.64 -11.56 2.48
C SER A 64 10.87 -12.84 2.85
N ILE A 65 9.64 -12.98 2.36
CA ILE A 65 8.86 -14.21 2.49
C ILE A 65 9.39 -15.18 1.44
N SER A 66 10.39 -15.96 1.82
CA SER A 66 10.72 -17.18 1.10
C SER A 66 9.51 -18.10 1.23
N MET A 67 8.78 -18.33 0.13
CA MET A 67 7.74 -19.36 0.08
C MET A 67 8.43 -20.71 0.32
N PRO A 68 8.22 -21.38 1.47
CA PRO A 68 8.97 -22.57 1.83
C PRO A 68 8.72 -23.74 0.87
N SER A 69 7.62 -23.69 0.13
CA SER A 69 7.28 -24.61 -0.95
C SER A 69 6.58 -23.87 -2.10
N PRO A 70 6.67 -24.37 -3.34
CA PRO A 70 5.85 -23.88 -4.44
C PRO A 70 4.37 -23.92 -4.05
N ILE A 71 3.62 -22.89 -4.43
CA ILE A 71 2.17 -22.88 -4.29
C ILE A 71 1.60 -23.89 -5.27
N ASP A 72 0.89 -24.90 -4.75
CA ASP A 72 0.11 -25.81 -5.57
C ASP A 72 -1.25 -25.16 -5.89
N TYR A 73 -1.32 -24.54 -7.06
CA TYR A 73 -2.51 -23.84 -7.52
C TYR A 73 -3.69 -24.78 -7.76
N GLU A 74 -3.44 -26.06 -8.09
CA GLU A 74 -4.52 -27.04 -8.31
C GLU A 74 -5.19 -27.39 -6.99
N GLN A 75 -4.41 -27.60 -5.92
CA GLN A 75 -4.96 -27.81 -4.58
C GLN A 75 -5.80 -26.61 -4.11
N ILE A 76 -5.31 -25.39 -4.31
CA ILE A 76 -6.06 -24.18 -3.92
C ILE A 76 -7.37 -24.07 -4.70
N ALA A 77 -7.35 -24.32 -6.01
CA ALA A 77 -8.55 -24.28 -6.84
C ALA A 77 -9.58 -25.34 -6.40
N GLN A 78 -9.14 -26.56 -6.10
CA GLN A 78 -10.01 -27.62 -5.59
C GLN A 78 -10.59 -27.26 -4.21
N ALA A 79 -9.77 -26.71 -3.31
CA ALA A 79 -10.23 -26.27 -2.00
C ALA A 79 -11.28 -25.16 -2.11
N GLN A 80 -11.10 -24.19 -3.01
CA GLN A 80 -12.07 -23.11 -3.26
C GLN A 80 -13.39 -23.63 -3.85
N GLN A 81 -13.35 -24.57 -4.80
CA GLN A 81 -14.57 -25.15 -5.37
C GLN A 81 -15.43 -25.84 -4.31
N ASN A 82 -14.77 -26.52 -3.37
CA ASN A 82 -15.41 -27.29 -2.31
C ASN A 82 -15.73 -26.46 -1.06
N ASP A 83 -15.38 -25.17 -1.03
CA ASP A 83 -15.59 -24.30 0.12
C ASP A 83 -17.08 -23.89 0.21
N PRO A 84 -17.83 -24.39 1.22
CA PRO A 84 -19.25 -24.07 1.37
C PRO A 84 -19.49 -22.60 1.75
N GLU A 85 -18.55 -21.97 2.44
CA GLU A 85 -18.63 -20.54 2.79
C GLU A 85 -18.54 -19.72 1.51
N LEU A 86 -17.58 -20.02 0.64
CA LEU A 86 -17.43 -19.33 -0.65
C LEU A 86 -18.69 -19.47 -1.53
N GLN A 87 -19.30 -20.66 -1.58
CA GLN A 87 -20.56 -20.86 -2.31
C GLN A 87 -21.73 -20.05 -1.70
N SER A 88 -21.79 -19.97 -0.37
CA SER A 88 -22.77 -19.14 0.33
C SER A 88 -22.58 -17.65 0.07
N LEU A 89 -21.32 -17.22 -0.13
CA LEU A 89 -20.99 -15.85 -0.48
C LEU A 89 -21.34 -15.55 -1.96
N LEU A 90 -21.01 -16.44 -2.88
CA LEU A 90 -21.32 -16.24 -4.30
C LEU A 90 -22.83 -16.22 -4.60
N SER A 91 -23.62 -16.97 -3.83
CA SER A 91 -25.08 -17.03 -3.99
C SER A 91 -25.82 -15.83 -3.40
N ASN A 92 -25.24 -15.13 -2.42
CA ASN A 92 -25.85 -13.95 -1.80
C ASN A 92 -25.35 -12.67 -2.47
N SER A 93 -26.13 -12.12 -3.40
CA SER A 93 -25.83 -10.90 -4.17
C SER A 93 -25.70 -9.60 -3.36
N ASN A 94 -25.88 -9.62 -2.03
CA ASN A 94 -25.93 -8.44 -1.15
C ASN A 94 -24.78 -8.32 -0.11
N ILE A 95 -23.64 -8.99 -0.31
CA ILE A 95 -22.59 -9.11 0.73
C ILE A 95 -21.80 -7.82 0.97
N PHE A 96 -21.80 -6.86 0.05
CA PHE A 96 -21.09 -5.60 0.24
C PHE A 96 -21.97 -4.53 0.92
N HIS A 97 -22.61 -4.85 2.05
CA HIS A 97 -23.10 -3.82 2.97
C HIS A 97 -21.96 -3.39 3.89
N PHE A 98 -21.10 -2.50 3.40
CA PHE A 98 -20.27 -1.70 4.29
C PHE A 98 -21.20 -0.83 5.15
N LYS A 99 -21.29 -1.14 6.44
CA LYS A 99 -21.94 -0.25 7.41
C LYS A 99 -21.19 1.08 7.37
N LYS A 100 -21.91 2.13 6.96
CA LYS A 100 -21.49 3.53 7.10
C LYS A 100 -21.34 3.90 8.58
#